data_AF-A0A2K9NUT9-F1
#
_entry.id   AF-A0A2K9NUT9-F1
#
_cell.length_a   1.000
_cell.length_b   1.000
_cell.length_c   1.000
_cell.angle_alpha   90.00
_cell.angle_beta   90.00
_cell.angle_gamma   90.00
#
_symmetry.space_group_name_H-M   'P 1'
#
loop_
_entity.id
_entity.type
_entity.pdbx_description
1 polymer ?
#
loop_
_entity_poly.entity_id
_entity_poly.type
_entity_poly.pdbx_seq_one_letter_code
_entity_poly.pdbx_strand_id
1 'polypeptide(L)'
;MTTKLLGTIAALSLVTTSAFAGEPARNKALDKMMYTINPEIALAGPVFRDQGDAASKNKYGSDLVRLILKEADRQGQKYLEAGDTQAYYAILTMALTVPMQEGLYIQYRGVEGSDVCRTEVNNGDLVKKAGETNYSLFNQYFKTAEKPFLPNCENIKTDKLTQIIRGGDGTDLSLMQVSIRWHFDDFLANKKYESVQSTLEYGIGHLMKGFNPVYRNVTEYKCIAESGLFKKKKVSYINLIRGVWAGQYNSGSISKTCRFDDSSSPYKHHDKGFEKNLNKILDFKGTLSVDMVADFKLEQEVADAVMEVTSNLKAATNNRTALDKILK
;
A
#
# COMPACT_ATOMS: atom_id res chain seq x y z
N MET A 1 -25.23 -76.25 -7.21
CA MET A 1 -24.45 -76.58 -6.00
C MET A 1 -22.98 -76.56 -6.39
N THR A 2 -22.04 -75.84 -5.80
CA THR A 2 -21.98 -74.75 -4.81
C THR A 2 -20.49 -74.41 -4.77
N THR A 3 -20.12 -73.11 -4.68
CA THR A 3 -18.83 -72.59 -4.16
C THR A 3 -17.52 -72.94 -4.91
N LYS A 4 -16.52 -72.08 -5.06
CA LYS A 4 -16.04 -70.97 -4.23
C LYS A 4 -15.17 -70.04 -5.10
N LEU A 5 -15.49 -68.76 -5.14
CA LEU A 5 -14.67 -67.70 -5.72
C LEU A 5 -13.72 -67.20 -4.61
N LEU A 6 -12.41 -67.38 -4.78
CA LEU A 6 -11.39 -66.81 -3.89
C LEU A 6 -11.14 -65.35 -4.33
N GLY A 7 -11.67 -64.42 -3.55
CA GLY A 7 -11.41 -62.99 -3.71
C GLY A 7 -10.06 -62.62 -3.07
N THR A 8 -9.12 -62.18 -3.89
CA THR A 8 -7.87 -61.57 -3.45
C THR A 8 -8.15 -60.11 -3.10
N ILE A 9 -8.18 -59.77 -1.82
CA ILE A 9 -8.23 -58.37 -1.35
C ILE A 9 -6.81 -57.82 -1.47
N ALA A 10 -6.55 -57.04 -2.51
CA ALA A 10 -5.34 -56.21 -2.58
C ALA A 10 -5.54 -55.00 -1.66
N ALA A 11 -4.87 -55.00 -0.50
CA ALA A 11 -4.76 -53.83 0.35
C ALA A 11 -3.90 -52.78 -0.36
N LEU A 12 -4.56 -51.82 -1.01
CA LEU A 12 -3.91 -50.65 -1.59
C LEU A 12 -3.43 -49.76 -0.43
N SER A 13 -2.19 -49.95 -0.02
CA SER A 13 -1.53 -49.05 0.92
C SER A 13 -1.36 -47.69 0.22
N LEU A 14 -2.20 -46.72 0.58
CA LEU A 14 -1.94 -45.32 0.24
C LEU A 14 -0.65 -44.91 0.96
N VAL A 15 0.47 -44.99 0.24
CA VAL A 15 1.65 -44.21 0.58
C VAL A 15 1.26 -42.77 0.34
N THR A 16 0.86 -42.09 1.40
CA THR A 16 0.84 -40.63 1.42
C THR A 16 2.28 -40.19 1.33
N THR A 17 2.76 -39.97 0.11
CA THR A 17 3.93 -39.13 -0.11
C THR A 17 3.54 -37.75 0.42
N SER A 18 3.92 -37.48 1.66
CA SER A 18 4.06 -36.12 2.15
C SER A 18 5.03 -35.45 1.20
N ALA A 19 4.47 -34.74 0.20
CA ALA A 19 5.22 -33.83 -0.62
C ALA A 19 5.94 -32.91 0.36
N PHE A 20 7.27 -33.01 0.40
CA PHE A 20 8.07 -31.95 0.96
C PHE A 20 7.68 -30.70 0.19
N ALA A 21 6.77 -29.92 0.77
CA ALA A 21 6.43 -28.61 0.27
C ALA A 21 7.71 -27.80 0.41
N GLY A 22 8.51 -27.77 -0.66
CA GLY A 22 9.67 -26.91 -0.74
C GLY A 22 9.23 -25.49 -0.41
N GLU A 23 10.12 -24.72 0.22
CA GLU A 23 9.82 -23.33 0.56
C GLU A 23 9.27 -22.58 -0.66
N PRO A 24 8.21 -21.76 -0.49
CA PRO A 24 7.67 -20.96 -1.57
C PRO A 24 8.77 -20.21 -2.31
N ALA A 25 8.74 -20.24 -3.65
CA ALA A 25 9.76 -19.59 -4.45
C ALA A 25 9.75 -18.06 -4.23
N ARG A 26 10.95 -17.46 -4.21
CA ARG A 26 11.17 -16.02 -4.14
C ARG A 26 10.48 -15.29 -5.30
N ASN A 27 9.79 -14.19 -5.00
CA ASN A 27 9.22 -13.31 -6.03
C ASN A 27 10.27 -12.36 -6.60
N LYS A 28 10.89 -12.76 -7.73
CA LYS A 28 11.92 -11.97 -8.43
C LYS A 28 11.42 -10.62 -8.97
N ALA A 29 10.12 -10.41 -9.11
CA ALA A 29 9.59 -9.11 -9.51
C ALA A 29 9.83 -8.06 -8.41
N LEU A 30 9.76 -8.46 -7.13
CA LEU A 30 10.00 -7.58 -6.00
C LEU A 30 11.47 -7.17 -5.88
N ASP A 31 12.43 -8.00 -6.31
CA ASP A 31 13.87 -7.66 -6.32
C ASP A 31 14.15 -6.38 -7.14
N LYS A 32 13.25 -6.01 -8.06
CA LYS A 32 13.34 -4.80 -8.86
C LYS A 32 12.81 -3.54 -8.18
N MET A 33 12.16 -3.64 -7.02
CA MET A 33 11.45 -2.52 -6.37
C MET A 33 11.87 -2.35 -4.90
N MET A 34 13.04 -2.86 -4.52
CA MET A 34 13.47 -2.98 -3.13
C MET A 34 14.85 -2.38 -2.89
N TYR A 35 15.01 -1.70 -1.75
CA TYR A 35 16.30 -1.41 -1.14
C TYR A 35 16.57 -2.40 -0.01
N THR A 36 17.81 -2.86 0.17
CA THR A 36 18.18 -3.71 1.30
C THR A 36 18.55 -2.87 2.51
N ILE A 37 17.90 -3.13 3.64
CA ILE A 37 18.09 -2.41 4.89
C ILE A 37 19.25 -3.05 5.65
N ASN A 38 19.99 -2.24 6.41
CA ASN A 38 20.98 -2.74 7.35
C ASN A 38 20.35 -3.70 8.38
N PRO A 39 20.86 -4.94 8.51
CA PRO A 39 20.33 -5.92 9.46
C PRO A 39 20.34 -5.47 10.92
N GLU A 40 21.15 -4.46 11.28
CA GLU A 40 21.25 -3.94 12.63
C GLU A 40 20.19 -2.89 12.98
N ILE A 41 19.37 -2.47 12.01
CA ILE A 41 18.35 -1.44 12.24
C ILE A 41 17.04 -2.07 12.68
N ALA A 42 16.54 -1.60 13.81
CA ALA A 42 15.23 -1.96 14.30
C ALA A 42 14.15 -1.27 13.46
N LEU A 43 13.17 -2.05 12.99
CA LEU A 43 12.02 -1.55 12.23
C LEU A 43 10.75 -1.81 13.05
N ALA A 44 9.78 -0.89 12.95
CA ALA A 44 8.51 -1.03 13.63
C ALA A 44 7.38 -1.32 12.62
N GLY A 45 6.70 -2.45 12.79
CA GLY A 45 5.52 -2.81 12.00
C GLY A 45 5.63 -4.16 11.28
N PRO A 46 4.58 -4.56 10.53
CA PRO A 46 4.53 -5.85 9.87
C PRO A 46 5.57 -5.97 8.75
N VAL A 47 6.11 -7.18 8.57
CA VAL A 47 7.08 -7.52 7.50
C VAL A 47 6.49 -8.63 6.64
N PHE A 48 6.38 -8.38 5.33
CA PHE A 48 5.90 -9.37 4.37
C PHE A 48 6.98 -10.43 4.15
N ARG A 49 6.72 -11.69 4.51
CA ARG A 49 7.65 -12.80 4.30
C ARG A 49 7.45 -13.38 2.90
N ASP A 50 8.37 -13.07 1.99
CA ASP A 50 8.22 -13.41 0.56
C ASP A 50 8.17 -14.93 0.32
N GLN A 51 9.08 -15.65 0.97
CA GLN A 51 9.12 -17.12 1.00
C GLN A 51 8.27 -17.69 2.16
N GLY A 52 7.39 -16.88 2.74
CA GLY A 52 6.44 -17.31 3.77
C GLY A 52 5.26 -18.08 3.18
N ASP A 53 4.62 -18.88 4.04
CA ASP A 53 3.38 -19.57 3.72
C ASP A 53 2.19 -18.61 3.50
N ALA A 54 1.07 -19.14 3.03
CA ALA A 54 -0.12 -18.33 2.79
C ALA A 54 -0.67 -17.68 4.07
N ALA A 55 -0.56 -18.36 5.22
CA ALA A 55 -1.07 -17.86 6.49
C ALA A 55 -0.33 -16.60 6.95
N SER A 56 1.01 -16.62 6.90
CA SER A 56 1.84 -15.46 7.24
C SER A 56 1.64 -14.29 6.28
N LYS A 57 1.45 -14.55 4.98
CA LYS A 57 1.12 -13.52 3.98
C LYS A 57 -0.25 -12.88 4.23
N ASN A 58 -1.26 -13.69 4.53
CA ASN A 58 -2.61 -13.22 4.87
C ASN A 58 -2.62 -12.41 6.18
N LYS A 59 -1.85 -12.85 7.18
CA LYS A 59 -1.66 -12.11 8.42
C LYS A 59 -1.03 -10.75 8.16
N TYR A 60 0.03 -10.69 7.34
CA TYR A 60 0.65 -9.44 6.93
C TYR A 60 -0.36 -8.46 6.32
N GLY A 61 -1.16 -8.92 5.36
CA GLY A 61 -2.20 -8.10 4.73
C GLY A 61 -3.21 -7.57 5.75
N SER A 62 -3.64 -8.42 6.68
CA SER A 62 -4.61 -8.05 7.74
C SER A 62 -4.04 -7.03 8.72
N ASP A 63 -2.81 -7.23 9.18
CA ASP A 63 -2.12 -6.29 10.08
C ASP A 63 -1.94 -4.92 9.42
N LEU A 64 -1.54 -4.89 8.14
CA LEU A 64 -1.34 -3.65 7.40
C LEU A 64 -2.66 -2.90 7.19
N VAL A 65 -3.72 -3.58 6.74
CA VAL A 65 -5.04 -2.96 6.53
C VAL A 65 -5.59 -2.40 7.84
N ARG A 66 -5.40 -3.10 8.97
CA ARG A 66 -5.80 -2.61 10.29
C ARG A 66 -5.10 -1.30 10.64
N LEU A 67 -3.79 -1.23 10.43
CA LEU A 67 -3.01 0.00 10.67
C LEU A 67 -3.48 1.16 9.79
N ILE A 68 -3.76 0.89 8.50
CA ILE A 68 -4.26 1.90 7.56
C ILE A 68 -5.61 2.44 8.03
N LEU A 69 -6.56 1.56 8.36
CA LEU A 69 -7.90 1.96 8.81
C LEU A 69 -7.85 2.71 10.13
N LYS A 70 -6.99 2.31 11.07
CA LYS A 70 -6.82 3.01 12.35
C LYS A 70 -6.30 4.43 12.18
N GLU A 71 -5.30 4.62 11.32
CA GLU A 71 -4.77 5.96 11.06
C GLU A 71 -5.74 6.81 10.23
N ALA A 72 -6.45 6.21 9.27
CA ALA A 72 -7.45 6.92 8.48
C ALA A 72 -8.67 7.34 9.32
N ASP A 73 -9.15 6.49 10.25
CA ASP A 73 -10.19 6.82 11.23
C ASP A 73 -9.76 8.04 12.06
N ARG A 74 -8.56 8.01 12.65
CA ARG A 74 -8.00 9.13 13.43
C ARG A 74 -7.99 10.45 12.65
N GLN A 75 -7.55 10.43 11.39
CA GLN A 75 -7.45 11.63 10.55
C GLN A 75 -8.82 12.10 10.02
N GLY A 76 -9.75 11.16 9.82
CA GLY A 76 -11.08 11.39 9.30
C GLY A 76 -12.12 11.76 10.36
N GLN A 77 -11.86 11.48 11.64
CA GLN A 77 -12.80 11.57 12.75
C GLN A 77 -13.60 12.89 12.80
N LYS A 78 -12.94 14.02 12.53
CA LYS A 78 -13.58 15.35 12.48
C LYS A 78 -14.76 15.46 11.50
N TYR A 79 -14.74 14.69 10.40
CA TYR A 79 -15.83 14.66 9.42
C TYR A 79 -17.00 13.86 9.97
N LEU A 80 -16.73 12.74 10.63
CA LEU A 80 -17.77 11.96 11.27
C LEU A 80 -18.45 12.73 12.40
N GLU A 81 -17.67 13.43 13.24
CA GLU A 81 -18.18 14.28 14.33
C GLU A 81 -19.05 15.43 13.81
N ALA A 82 -18.75 15.93 12.61
CA ALA A 82 -19.56 16.93 11.92
C ALA A 82 -20.81 16.35 11.24
N GLY A 83 -21.06 15.03 11.34
CA GLY A 83 -22.17 14.34 10.68
C GLY A 83 -21.95 14.06 9.19
N ASP A 84 -20.74 14.29 8.68
CA ASP A 84 -20.36 14.13 7.28
C ASP A 84 -19.74 12.75 7.03
N THR A 85 -20.61 11.74 7.06
CA THR A 85 -20.21 10.33 6.97
C THR A 85 -19.62 9.98 5.61
N GLN A 86 -20.09 10.59 4.52
CA GLN A 86 -19.55 10.31 3.20
C GLN A 86 -18.11 10.82 3.03
N ALA A 87 -17.79 12.01 3.54
CA ALA A 87 -16.42 12.50 3.55
C ALA A 87 -15.51 11.60 4.39
N TYR A 88 -15.99 11.15 5.55
CA TYR A 88 -15.28 10.19 6.40
C TYR A 88 -14.96 8.88 5.65
N TYR A 89 -15.96 8.20 5.08
CA TYR A 89 -15.71 6.94 4.36
C TYR A 89 -14.90 7.12 3.07
N ALA A 90 -14.95 8.32 2.45
CA ALA A 90 -14.08 8.65 1.33
C ALA A 90 -12.60 8.73 1.75
N ILE A 91 -12.30 9.27 2.93
CA ILE A 91 -10.95 9.31 3.50
C ILE A 91 -10.43 7.89 3.76
N LEU A 92 -11.23 7.04 4.40
CA LEU A 92 -10.86 5.65 4.68
C LEU A 92 -10.60 4.88 3.37
N THR A 93 -11.48 5.02 2.38
CA THR A 93 -11.32 4.38 1.07
C THR A 93 -10.07 4.89 0.34
N MET A 94 -9.79 6.19 0.39
CA MET A 94 -8.58 6.78 -0.19
C MET A 94 -7.31 6.23 0.47
N ALA A 95 -7.29 6.14 1.80
CA ALA A 95 -6.15 5.62 2.56
C ALA A 95 -5.87 4.15 2.27
N LEU A 96 -6.90 3.34 2.02
CA LEU A 96 -6.75 1.95 1.57
C LEU A 96 -6.19 1.85 0.14
N THR A 97 -6.52 2.82 -0.72
CA THR A 97 -6.20 2.77 -2.15
C THR A 97 -4.77 3.21 -2.45
N VAL A 98 -4.31 4.30 -1.85
CA VAL A 98 -3.02 4.94 -2.18
C VAL A 98 -1.81 4.02 -2.01
N PRO A 99 -1.71 3.20 -0.95
CA PRO A 99 -0.64 2.24 -0.84
C PRO A 99 -0.54 1.27 -2.01
N MET A 100 -1.65 0.97 -2.71
CA MET A 100 -1.67 0.06 -3.85
C MET A 100 -1.16 0.68 -5.16
N GLN A 101 -0.85 1.98 -5.22
CA GLN A 101 -0.71 2.71 -6.50
C GLN A 101 0.33 2.12 -7.46
N GLU A 102 1.37 1.45 -6.96
CA GLU A 102 2.40 0.75 -7.74
C GLU A 102 2.14 -0.76 -7.90
N GLY A 103 0.91 -1.22 -7.64
CA GLY A 103 0.57 -2.65 -7.64
C GLY A 103 1.26 -3.44 -6.53
N LEU A 104 1.76 -2.73 -5.51
CA LEU A 104 2.48 -3.24 -4.36
C LEU A 104 1.71 -2.81 -3.11
N TYR A 105 1.65 -3.65 -2.08
CA TYR A 105 0.97 -3.31 -0.82
C TYR A 105 1.84 -3.72 0.34
N ILE A 106 3.10 -3.31 0.27
CA ILE A 106 4.17 -3.72 1.19
C ILE A 106 5.04 -2.53 1.57
N GLN A 107 5.39 -2.39 2.85
CA GLN A 107 6.48 -1.48 3.27
C GLN A 107 7.79 -2.24 3.36
N TYR A 108 7.79 -3.29 4.18
CA TYR A 108 8.94 -4.15 4.41
C TYR A 108 8.73 -5.54 3.85
N ARG A 109 9.78 -6.08 3.25
CA ARG A 109 9.87 -7.47 2.77
C ARG A 109 10.99 -8.18 3.50
N GLY A 110 10.69 -9.31 4.13
CA GLY A 110 11.68 -10.28 4.59
C GLY A 110 11.91 -11.33 3.50
N VAL A 111 13.17 -11.59 3.17
CA VAL A 111 13.57 -12.46 2.05
C VAL A 111 14.92 -13.10 2.33
N GLU A 112 15.14 -14.32 1.83
CA GLU A 112 16.40 -15.03 1.94
C GLU A 112 17.12 -15.11 0.58
N GLY A 113 18.45 -14.95 0.58
CA GLY A 113 19.30 -15.12 -0.60
C GLY A 113 20.46 -14.12 -0.69
N SER A 114 21.64 -14.62 -1.06
CA SER A 114 22.87 -13.82 -1.18
C SER A 114 22.88 -12.88 -2.39
N ASP A 115 22.06 -13.12 -3.41
CA ASP A 115 21.94 -12.32 -4.63
C ASP A 115 20.85 -11.22 -4.53
N VAL A 116 20.18 -11.12 -3.39
CA VAL A 116 19.01 -10.24 -3.22
C VAL A 116 19.41 -8.77 -3.04
N CYS A 117 20.55 -8.50 -2.39
CA CYS A 117 21.07 -7.14 -2.28
C CYS A 117 21.72 -6.71 -3.60
N ARG A 118 21.17 -5.67 -4.23
CA ARG A 118 21.66 -5.13 -5.50
C ARG A 118 22.54 -3.90 -5.24
N THR A 119 23.84 -4.02 -5.48
CA THR A 119 24.83 -2.95 -5.25
C THR A 119 24.44 -1.64 -5.92
N GLU A 120 24.06 -1.67 -7.20
CA GLU A 120 23.62 -0.49 -7.96
C GLU A 120 22.42 0.25 -7.33
N VAL A 121 21.54 -0.49 -6.66
CA VAL A 121 20.35 0.06 -6.01
C VAL A 121 20.75 0.62 -4.64
N ASN A 122 21.41 -0.19 -3.81
CA ASN A 122 21.84 0.17 -2.46
C ASN A 122 22.92 1.27 -2.39
N ASN A 123 23.65 1.51 -3.48
CA ASN A 123 24.59 2.62 -3.61
C ASN A 123 23.94 3.91 -4.12
N GLY A 124 22.67 3.85 -4.54
CA GLY A 124 21.92 5.01 -5.03
C GLY A 124 22.15 5.33 -6.50
N ASP A 125 22.69 4.42 -7.33
CA ASP A 125 22.98 4.71 -8.75
C ASP A 125 21.71 5.01 -9.54
N LEU A 126 20.59 4.36 -9.21
CA LEU A 126 19.28 4.67 -9.80
C LEU A 126 18.83 6.09 -9.44
N VAL A 127 18.97 6.47 -8.16
CA VAL A 127 18.62 7.80 -7.66
C VAL A 127 19.50 8.87 -8.31
N LYS A 128 20.78 8.56 -8.52
CA LYS A 128 21.74 9.43 -9.22
C LYS A 128 21.32 9.69 -10.66
N LYS A 129 20.87 8.66 -11.39
CA LYS A 129 20.34 8.83 -12.76
C LYS A 129 19.11 9.73 -12.80
N ALA A 130 18.31 9.78 -11.72
CA ALA A 130 17.16 10.66 -11.62
C ALA A 130 17.52 12.11 -11.22
N GLY A 131 18.73 12.36 -10.70
CA GLY A 131 19.28 13.70 -10.51
C GLY A 131 20.17 13.86 -9.27
N GLU A 132 21.14 14.76 -9.35
CA GLU A 132 22.15 15.00 -8.30
C GLU A 132 21.53 15.46 -6.97
N THR A 133 20.47 16.28 -7.00
CA THR A 133 19.76 16.69 -5.77
C THR A 133 19.18 15.48 -5.04
N ASN A 134 18.56 14.54 -5.77
CA ASN A 134 17.99 13.33 -5.17
C ASN A 134 19.10 12.46 -4.58
N TYR A 135 20.22 12.35 -5.28
CA TYR A 135 21.37 11.56 -4.83
C TYR A 135 22.04 12.14 -3.58
N SER A 136 22.17 13.47 -3.51
CA SER A 136 22.68 14.16 -2.33
C SER A 136 21.81 13.89 -1.11
N LEU A 137 20.48 14.01 -1.24
CA LEU A 137 19.53 13.70 -0.17
C LEU A 137 19.58 12.21 0.20
N PHE A 138 19.63 11.32 -0.78
CA PHE A 138 19.76 9.87 -0.54
C PHE A 138 21.01 9.55 0.29
N ASN A 139 22.17 10.10 -0.09
CA ASN A 139 23.40 9.90 0.66
C ASN A 139 23.29 10.46 2.07
N GLN A 140 22.80 11.70 2.21
CA GLN A 140 22.63 12.35 3.50
C GLN A 140 21.81 11.49 4.46
N TYR A 141 20.63 11.01 4.05
CA TYR A 141 19.70 10.34 4.97
C TYR A 141 19.92 8.83 5.10
N PHE A 142 20.53 8.15 4.12
CA PHE A 142 20.64 6.69 4.14
C PHE A 142 22.06 6.16 4.23
N LYS A 143 23.09 6.96 3.94
CA LYS A 143 24.48 6.48 3.78
C LYS A 143 25.47 7.02 4.81
N THR A 144 25.22 8.19 5.40
CA THR A 144 26.24 8.91 6.20
C THR A 144 26.31 8.52 7.68
N ALA A 145 25.29 7.86 8.22
CA ALA A 145 25.30 7.41 9.62
C ALA A 145 26.36 6.32 9.85
N GLU A 146 26.87 6.20 11.09
CA GLU A 146 27.79 5.11 11.49
C GLU A 146 27.22 3.73 11.13
N LYS A 147 25.90 3.60 11.29
CA LYS A 147 25.11 2.48 10.79
C LYS A 147 24.19 2.99 9.66
N PRO A 148 24.63 2.95 8.40
CA PRO A 148 23.82 3.39 7.26
C PRO A 148 22.50 2.63 7.22
N PHE A 149 21.39 3.31 6.88
CA PHE A 149 20.11 2.64 6.67
C PHE A 149 20.16 1.69 5.48
N LEU A 150 20.82 2.13 4.41
CA LEU A 150 21.05 1.36 3.19
C LEU A 150 22.56 1.09 3.06
N PRO A 151 23.09 0.02 3.64
CA PRO A 151 24.53 -0.27 3.58
C PRO A 151 24.92 -0.71 2.17
N ASN A 152 26.22 -0.66 1.87
CA ASN A 152 26.75 -1.35 0.69
C ASN A 152 26.54 -2.86 0.85
N CYS A 153 26.18 -3.56 -0.24
CA CYS A 153 25.85 -4.98 -0.16
C CYS A 153 27.01 -5.85 0.35
N GLU A 154 28.26 -5.48 0.04
CA GLU A 154 29.48 -6.18 0.52
C GLU A 154 29.64 -6.19 2.06
N ASN A 155 28.99 -5.25 2.75
CA ASN A 155 29.02 -5.13 4.20
C ASN A 155 27.97 -6.01 4.90
N ILE A 156 27.04 -6.59 4.14
CA ILE A 156 26.01 -7.47 4.68
C ILE A 156 26.54 -8.90 4.77
N LYS A 157 26.52 -9.50 5.96
CA LYS A 157 27.11 -10.83 6.23
C LYS A 157 26.06 -11.93 6.48
N THR A 158 24.79 -11.65 6.21
CA THR A 158 23.68 -12.60 6.34
C THR A 158 22.93 -12.69 5.02
N ASP A 159 22.34 -13.86 4.75
CA ASP A 159 21.42 -14.11 3.65
C ASP A 159 19.96 -13.82 4.02
N LYS A 160 19.65 -13.58 5.31
CA LYS A 160 18.31 -13.23 5.79
C LYS A 160 18.16 -11.71 5.85
N LEU A 161 17.54 -11.17 4.81
CA LEU A 161 17.49 -9.73 4.58
C LEU A 161 16.11 -9.17 4.86
N THR A 162 16.08 -7.91 5.30
CA THR A 162 14.88 -7.09 5.26
C THR A 162 15.10 -5.98 4.24
N GLN A 163 14.07 -5.73 3.45
CA GLN A 163 14.07 -4.74 2.39
C GLN A 163 12.93 -3.75 2.58
N ILE A 164 13.10 -2.51 2.09
CA ILE A 164 12.04 -1.50 2.00
C ILE A 164 11.69 -1.26 0.53
N ILE A 165 10.41 -1.09 0.24
CA ILE A 165 9.94 -0.78 -1.10
C ILE A 165 10.38 0.62 -1.58
N ARG A 166 10.56 0.76 -2.89
CA ARG A 166 10.88 2.02 -3.57
C ARG A 166 10.16 2.15 -4.92
N GLY A 167 10.07 3.37 -5.45
CA GLY A 167 9.53 3.68 -6.77
C GLY A 167 10.46 3.25 -7.91
N GLY A 168 9.98 3.23 -9.15
CA GLY A 168 10.71 2.65 -10.30
C GLY A 168 12.13 3.19 -10.53
N ASP A 169 12.34 4.49 -10.29
CA ASP A 169 13.63 5.17 -10.42
C ASP A 169 14.42 5.28 -9.10
N GLY A 170 13.86 4.78 -8.00
CA GLY A 170 14.44 4.86 -6.66
C GLY A 170 14.20 6.16 -5.91
N THR A 171 13.47 7.12 -6.49
CA THR A 171 13.27 8.44 -5.86
C THR A 171 12.09 8.49 -4.90
N ASP A 172 11.20 7.50 -4.94
CA ASP A 172 10.11 7.32 -3.98
C ASP A 172 10.39 6.16 -3.04
N LEU A 173 9.95 6.26 -1.79
CA LEU A 173 10.22 5.28 -0.73
C LEU A 173 8.94 4.87 0.00
N SER A 174 8.94 3.65 0.54
CA SER A 174 7.91 3.10 1.44
C SER A 174 6.56 2.80 0.79
N LEU A 175 5.63 2.20 1.54
CA LEU A 175 4.32 1.80 1.02
C LEU A 175 3.51 3.00 0.49
N MET A 176 3.77 4.20 1.00
CA MET A 176 3.12 5.43 0.56
C MET A 176 3.82 6.08 -0.64
N GLN A 177 4.95 5.52 -1.12
CA GLN A 177 5.74 6.06 -2.25
C GLN A 177 6.02 7.56 -2.07
N VAL A 178 6.58 7.90 -0.92
CA VAL A 178 6.92 9.28 -0.56
C VAL A 178 8.21 9.67 -1.25
N SER A 179 8.17 10.75 -2.02
CA SER A 179 9.35 11.26 -2.74
C SER A 179 10.46 11.73 -1.79
N ILE A 180 11.65 11.18 -1.99
CA ILE A 180 12.89 11.59 -1.31
C ILE A 180 13.16 13.08 -1.52
N ARG A 181 12.85 13.59 -2.72
CA ARG A 181 13.13 14.97 -3.11
C ARG A 181 12.31 16.00 -2.36
N TRP A 182 11.03 15.72 -2.17
CA TRP A 182 10.04 16.73 -1.77
C TRP A 182 9.66 16.65 -0.30
N HIS A 183 10.11 15.60 0.39
CA HIS A 183 9.69 15.30 1.76
C HIS A 183 10.88 15.05 2.70
N PHE A 184 12.08 15.51 2.32
CA PHE A 184 13.29 15.22 3.07
C PHE A 184 13.32 15.87 4.47
N ASP A 185 12.73 17.06 4.59
CA ASP A 185 12.77 17.93 5.77
C ASP A 185 11.92 17.41 6.94
N ASP A 186 10.93 16.57 6.66
CA ASP A 186 10.12 15.91 7.69
C ASP A 186 10.21 14.38 7.60
N PHE A 187 9.84 13.78 6.46
CA PHE A 187 9.74 12.33 6.36
C PHE A 187 11.09 11.63 6.52
N LEU A 188 12.14 12.13 5.83
CA LEU A 188 13.46 11.53 5.90
C LEU A 188 14.25 11.96 7.13
N ALA A 189 14.24 13.25 7.46
CA ALA A 189 14.95 13.79 8.61
C ALA A 189 14.48 13.17 9.93
N ASN A 190 13.17 12.90 10.06
CA ASN A 190 12.60 12.24 11.24
C ASN A 190 12.49 10.72 11.09
N LYS A 191 13.12 10.12 10.08
CA LYS A 191 13.19 8.66 9.87
C LYS A 191 11.83 7.96 9.91
N LYS A 192 10.77 8.62 9.45
CA LYS A 192 9.39 8.09 9.53
C LYS A 192 9.24 6.76 8.76
N TYR A 193 10.11 6.53 7.77
CA TYR A 193 10.21 5.28 7.01
C TYR A 193 10.71 4.06 7.80
N GLU A 194 11.20 4.23 9.04
CA GLU A 194 11.58 3.13 9.95
C GLU A 194 10.38 2.54 10.72
N SER A 195 9.19 3.15 10.60
CA SER A 195 7.93 2.67 11.19
C SER A 195 6.80 2.64 10.15
N VAL A 196 6.05 1.55 10.07
CA VAL A 196 4.85 1.46 9.22
C VAL A 196 3.81 2.50 9.68
N GLN A 197 3.62 2.65 11.00
CA GLN A 197 2.65 3.60 11.53
C GLN A 197 3.04 5.05 11.23
N SER A 198 4.31 5.41 11.38
CA SER A 198 4.77 6.78 11.09
C SER A 198 4.75 7.09 9.60
N THR A 199 5.02 6.10 8.74
CA THR A 199 4.80 6.21 7.29
C THR A 199 3.35 6.47 6.96
N LEU A 200 2.42 5.72 7.56
CA LEU A 200 0.99 5.88 7.34
C LEU A 200 0.50 7.24 7.83
N GLU A 201 0.90 7.67 9.02
CA GLU A 201 0.55 8.99 9.55
C GLU A 201 1.01 10.10 8.61
N TYR A 202 2.25 10.03 8.14
CA TYR A 202 2.78 11.04 7.22
C TYR A 202 2.03 11.02 5.87
N GLY A 203 1.90 9.85 5.25
CA GLY A 203 1.28 9.71 3.93
C GLY A 203 -0.20 10.07 3.94
N ILE A 204 -0.96 9.60 4.94
CA ILE A 204 -2.38 9.94 5.10
C ILE A 204 -2.52 11.42 5.46
N GLY A 205 -1.66 11.96 6.32
CA GLY A 205 -1.59 13.40 6.57
C GLY A 205 -1.36 14.21 5.28
N HIS A 206 -0.51 13.72 4.38
CA HIS A 206 -0.29 14.35 3.07
C HIS A 206 -1.52 14.28 2.16
N LEU A 207 -2.24 13.15 2.15
CA LEU A 207 -3.55 13.06 1.48
C LEU A 207 -4.54 14.07 2.04
N MET A 208 -4.58 14.25 3.36
CA MET A 208 -5.46 15.21 4.02
C MET A 208 -5.13 16.67 3.67
N LYS A 209 -3.86 17.01 3.38
CA LYS A 209 -3.48 18.33 2.85
C LYS A 209 -4.17 18.63 1.50
N GLY A 210 -4.46 17.61 0.70
CA GLY A 210 -5.25 17.74 -0.54
C GLY A 210 -6.75 17.63 -0.30
N PHE A 211 -7.18 16.66 0.51
CA PHE A 211 -8.59 16.40 0.77
C PHE A 211 -9.31 17.61 1.36
N ASN A 212 -8.76 18.22 2.43
CA ASN A 212 -9.42 19.32 3.12
C ASN A 212 -9.75 20.53 2.20
N PRO A 213 -8.80 21.11 1.45
CA PRO A 213 -9.08 22.25 0.58
C PRO A 213 -9.95 21.88 -0.63
N VAL A 214 -9.73 20.72 -1.25
CA VAL A 214 -10.56 20.28 -2.40
C VAL A 214 -12.00 20.04 -1.95
N TYR A 215 -12.19 19.36 -0.82
CA TYR A 215 -13.51 19.07 -0.27
C TYR A 215 -14.29 20.35 0.09
N ARG A 216 -13.63 21.33 0.71
CA ARG A 216 -14.28 22.61 1.07
C ARG A 216 -14.68 23.43 -0.15
N ASN A 217 -13.97 23.26 -1.27
CA ASN A 217 -14.17 24.03 -2.50
C ASN A 217 -14.60 23.15 -3.68
N VAL A 218 -15.32 22.04 -3.44
CA VAL A 218 -15.71 21.08 -4.49
C VAL A 218 -16.38 21.70 -5.72
N THR A 219 -17.08 22.82 -5.55
CA THR A 219 -17.75 23.54 -6.65
C THR A 219 -16.78 24.21 -7.63
N GLU A 220 -15.52 24.40 -7.26
CA GLU A 220 -14.46 24.89 -8.15
C GLU A 220 -13.95 23.79 -9.09
N TYR A 221 -14.28 22.52 -8.81
CA TYR A 221 -13.79 21.35 -9.53
C TYR A 221 -14.94 20.65 -10.26
N LYS A 222 -15.12 21.00 -11.54
CA LYS A 222 -16.17 20.40 -12.41
C LYS A 222 -16.10 18.88 -12.49
N CYS A 223 -14.90 18.30 -12.36
CA CYS A 223 -14.69 16.85 -12.34
C CYS A 223 -15.22 16.18 -11.06
N ILE A 224 -15.48 16.92 -9.98
CA ILE A 224 -15.91 16.38 -8.67
C ILE A 224 -17.38 16.68 -8.40
N ALA A 225 -17.84 17.90 -8.72
CA ALA A 225 -19.21 18.32 -8.46
C ALA A 225 -19.83 19.01 -9.68
N GLU A 226 -21.06 18.63 -10.01
CA GLU A 226 -21.87 19.41 -10.93
C GLU A 226 -22.41 20.65 -10.19
N SER A 227 -22.14 21.84 -10.74
CA SER A 227 -22.74 23.09 -10.33
C SER A 227 -23.68 23.61 -11.42
N GLY A 228 -24.93 23.93 -11.08
CA GLY A 228 -25.86 24.63 -11.95
C GLY A 228 -26.85 25.45 -11.12
N LEU A 229 -27.36 26.55 -11.67
CA LEU A 229 -28.21 27.53 -10.97
C LEU A 229 -29.45 26.90 -10.28
N PHE A 230 -29.87 25.72 -10.73
CA PHE A 230 -31.06 24.99 -10.24
C PHE A 230 -30.78 23.54 -9.81
N LYS A 231 -29.52 23.09 -9.81
CA LYS A 231 -29.17 21.71 -9.44
C LYS A 231 -28.69 21.66 -7.98
N LYS A 232 -29.25 20.75 -7.18
CA LYS A 232 -28.69 20.42 -5.87
C LYS A 232 -27.25 19.97 -6.04
N LYS A 233 -26.34 20.46 -5.18
CA LYS A 233 -24.93 20.08 -5.17
C LYS A 233 -24.83 18.56 -5.04
N LYS A 234 -24.31 17.89 -6.07
CA LYS A 234 -24.03 16.45 -6.03
C LYS A 234 -22.52 16.27 -6.15
N VAL A 235 -21.90 15.87 -5.04
CA VAL A 235 -20.47 15.57 -4.98
C VAL A 235 -20.27 14.09 -5.34
N SER A 236 -19.38 13.82 -6.29
CA SER A 236 -18.87 12.48 -6.51
C SER A 236 -17.68 12.24 -5.59
N TYR A 237 -17.89 11.52 -4.48
CA TYR A 237 -16.81 11.18 -3.55
C TYR A 237 -15.75 10.27 -4.18
N ILE A 238 -16.12 9.46 -5.17
CA ILE A 238 -15.15 8.68 -5.96
C ILE A 238 -14.23 9.60 -6.77
N ASN A 239 -14.79 10.63 -7.42
CA ASN A 239 -13.99 11.61 -8.14
C ASN A 239 -13.20 12.52 -7.19
N LEU A 240 -13.71 12.78 -5.98
CA LEU A 240 -12.94 13.48 -4.94
C LEU A 240 -11.68 12.68 -4.57
N ILE A 241 -11.81 11.37 -4.32
CA ILE A 241 -10.66 10.49 -4.02
C ILE A 241 -9.63 10.56 -5.16
N ARG A 242 -10.08 10.38 -6.41
CA ARG A 242 -9.20 10.47 -7.60
C ARG A 242 -8.55 11.85 -7.72
N GLY A 243 -9.30 12.91 -7.48
CA GLY A 243 -8.82 14.28 -7.61
C GLY A 243 -7.83 14.70 -6.53
N VAL A 244 -8.00 14.22 -5.30
CA VAL A 244 -7.05 14.44 -4.20
C VAL A 244 -5.73 13.74 -4.48
N TRP A 245 -5.79 12.47 -4.92
CA TRP A 245 -4.61 11.75 -5.36
C TRP A 245 -3.94 12.43 -6.55
N ALA A 246 -4.70 12.74 -7.60
CA ALA A 246 -4.15 13.31 -8.83
C ALA A 246 -3.56 14.70 -8.59
N GLY A 247 -4.23 15.56 -7.84
CA GLY A 247 -3.77 16.90 -7.53
C GLY A 247 -2.64 16.90 -6.52
N GLN A 248 -2.98 17.05 -5.24
CA GLN A 248 -1.99 17.29 -4.19
C GLN A 248 -0.99 16.14 -4.05
N TYR A 249 -1.45 14.89 -4.03
CA TYR A 249 -0.57 13.76 -3.68
C TYR A 249 0.45 13.44 -4.77
N ASN A 250 -0.01 13.21 -6.01
CA ASN A 250 0.83 12.76 -7.11
C ASN A 250 1.38 13.91 -7.97
N SER A 251 0.91 15.15 -7.81
CA SER A 251 1.48 16.30 -8.56
C SER A 251 2.06 17.40 -7.69
N GLY A 252 1.85 17.34 -6.37
CA GLY A 252 2.20 18.41 -5.44
C GLY A 252 1.33 19.67 -5.58
N SER A 253 0.22 19.62 -6.36
CA SER A 253 -0.60 20.81 -6.63
C SER A 253 -2.10 20.54 -6.61
N ILE A 254 -2.81 21.25 -5.74
CA ILE A 254 -4.28 21.30 -5.69
C ILE A 254 -4.88 21.83 -7.01
N SER A 255 -4.19 22.73 -7.73
CA SER A 255 -4.70 23.24 -9.02
C SER A 255 -4.81 22.16 -10.10
N LYS A 256 -4.11 21.03 -9.92
CA LYS A 256 -4.11 19.89 -10.83
C LYS A 256 -5.12 18.80 -10.43
N THR A 257 -6.04 19.07 -9.49
CA THR A 257 -7.04 18.11 -9.02
C THR A 257 -7.85 17.45 -10.14
N CYS A 258 -8.24 18.18 -11.19
CA CYS A 258 -9.02 17.59 -12.30
C CYS A 258 -8.18 16.97 -13.42
N ARG A 259 -6.85 16.82 -13.28
CA ARG A 259 -6.00 16.27 -14.36
C ARG A 259 -6.32 14.82 -14.73
N PHE A 260 -7.02 14.09 -13.85
CA PHE A 260 -7.43 12.71 -14.09
C PHE A 260 -8.60 12.62 -15.09
N ASP A 261 -9.44 13.67 -15.14
CA ASP A 261 -10.64 13.74 -15.99
C ASP A 261 -10.36 14.46 -17.33
N ASP A 262 -9.18 15.06 -17.48
CA ASP A 262 -8.80 15.77 -18.69
C ASP A 262 -8.30 14.80 -19.78
N SER A 263 -9.23 14.45 -20.69
CA SER A 263 -8.97 13.59 -21.86
C SER A 263 -7.93 14.15 -22.84
N SER A 264 -7.62 15.45 -22.77
CA SER A 264 -6.60 16.13 -23.60
C SER A 264 -5.24 16.23 -22.92
N SER A 265 -5.17 15.93 -21.61
CA SER A 265 -3.93 16.03 -20.84
C SER A 265 -2.90 15.00 -21.28
N PRO A 266 -1.58 15.34 -21.27
CA PRO A 266 -0.53 14.33 -21.35
C PRO A 266 -0.62 13.29 -20.21
N TYR A 267 -1.37 13.59 -19.14
CA TYR A 267 -1.55 12.73 -17.97
C TYR A 267 -2.82 11.85 -18.01
N LYS A 268 -3.61 11.84 -19.09
CA LYS A 268 -4.89 11.11 -19.24
C LYS A 268 -4.86 9.59 -19.03
N HIS A 269 -3.68 9.02 -18.82
CA HIS A 269 -3.49 7.58 -18.55
C HIS A 269 -2.85 7.32 -17.19
N HIS A 270 -2.39 8.37 -16.50
CA HIS A 270 -1.67 8.22 -15.24
C HIS A 270 -2.60 7.78 -14.13
N ASP A 271 -3.90 8.06 -14.22
CA ASP A 271 -4.88 7.64 -13.22
C ASP A 271 -5.40 6.21 -13.41
N LYS A 272 -5.18 5.57 -14.58
CA LYS A 272 -5.75 4.25 -14.88
C LYS A 272 -5.33 3.19 -13.86
N GLY A 273 -4.06 3.25 -13.44
CA GLY A 273 -3.53 2.38 -12.38
C GLY A 273 -4.20 2.66 -11.04
N PHE A 274 -4.35 3.95 -10.69
CA PHE A 274 -5.03 4.37 -9.46
C PHE A 274 -6.51 3.97 -9.46
N GLU A 275 -7.25 4.22 -10.53
CA GLU A 275 -8.66 3.84 -10.70
C GLU A 275 -8.84 2.32 -10.63
N LYS A 276 -7.95 1.55 -11.28
CA LYS A 276 -7.96 0.07 -11.15
C LYS A 276 -7.83 -0.34 -9.68
N ASN A 277 -6.90 0.25 -8.93
CA ASN A 277 -6.71 -0.09 -7.52
C ASN A 277 -7.85 0.40 -6.63
N LEU A 278 -8.41 1.58 -6.92
CA LEU A 278 -9.61 2.08 -6.25
C LEU A 278 -10.78 1.11 -6.43
N ASN A 279 -10.99 0.61 -7.66
CA ASN A 279 -12.04 -0.37 -7.94
C ASN A 279 -11.81 -1.69 -7.19
N LYS A 280 -10.56 -2.14 -7.03
CA LYS A 280 -10.27 -3.31 -6.18
C LYS A 280 -10.70 -3.11 -4.72
N ILE A 281 -10.50 -1.91 -4.18
CA ILE A 281 -10.96 -1.57 -2.83
C ILE A 281 -12.49 -1.50 -2.81
N LEU A 282 -13.09 -0.75 -3.72
CA LEU A 282 -14.54 -0.56 -3.80
C LEU A 282 -15.29 -1.89 -3.97
N ASP A 283 -14.75 -2.82 -4.75
CA ASP A 283 -15.36 -4.11 -5.08
C ASP A 283 -14.77 -5.27 -4.27
N PHE A 284 -14.10 -4.96 -3.15
CA PHE A 284 -13.47 -5.94 -2.27
C PHE A 284 -14.48 -6.97 -1.73
N LYS A 285 -14.09 -8.25 -1.79
CA LYS A 285 -14.90 -9.41 -1.37
C LYS A 285 -14.08 -10.40 -0.52
N GLY A 286 -13.31 -9.89 0.43
CA GLY A 286 -12.51 -10.70 1.37
C GLY A 286 -11.08 -11.00 0.93
N THR A 287 -10.78 -10.90 -0.36
CA THR A 287 -9.42 -11.05 -0.90
C THR A 287 -8.95 -9.76 -1.56
N LEU A 288 -7.79 -9.28 -1.15
CA LEU A 288 -7.14 -8.09 -1.71
C LEU A 288 -6.08 -8.53 -2.74
N SER A 289 -6.35 -8.29 -4.02
CA SER A 289 -5.44 -8.68 -5.10
C SER A 289 -4.38 -7.62 -5.39
N VAL A 290 -3.11 -7.98 -5.18
CA VAL A 290 -1.96 -7.08 -5.31
C VAL A 290 -1.05 -7.58 -6.44
N ASP A 291 -1.03 -6.83 -7.55
CA ASP A 291 -0.54 -7.27 -8.86
C ASP A 291 0.88 -7.85 -8.84
N MET A 292 1.79 -7.28 -8.04
CA MET A 292 3.20 -7.68 -7.99
C MET A 292 3.58 -8.54 -6.77
N VAL A 293 2.68 -8.75 -5.81
CA VAL A 293 3.02 -9.37 -4.52
C VAL A 293 2.35 -10.74 -4.38
N ALA A 294 1.05 -10.73 -4.08
CA ALA A 294 0.21 -11.88 -3.80
C ALA A 294 -1.24 -11.40 -3.62
N ASP A 295 -2.17 -12.35 -3.63
CA ASP A 295 -3.49 -12.12 -3.08
C ASP A 295 -3.43 -12.25 -1.56
N PHE A 296 -4.00 -11.29 -0.83
CA PHE A 296 -4.16 -11.37 0.62
C PHE A 296 -5.61 -11.73 0.96
N LYS A 297 -5.84 -12.93 1.48
CA LYS A 297 -7.12 -13.28 2.10
C LYS A 297 -7.11 -12.71 3.51
N LEU A 298 -7.82 -11.60 3.71
CA LEU A 298 -7.80 -10.91 5.01
C LEU A 298 -8.51 -11.75 6.07
N GLU A 299 -8.09 -11.60 7.32
CA GLU A 299 -8.83 -12.09 8.49
C GLU A 299 -10.26 -11.55 8.45
N GLN A 300 -11.24 -12.37 8.83
CA GLN A 300 -12.66 -12.07 8.62
C GLN A 300 -13.07 -10.71 9.19
N GLU A 301 -12.61 -10.37 10.40
CA GLU A 301 -12.93 -9.09 11.03
C GLU A 301 -12.39 -7.88 10.26
N VAL A 302 -11.20 -8.01 9.66
CA VAL A 302 -10.58 -6.95 8.84
C VAL A 302 -11.29 -6.87 7.49
N ALA A 303 -11.63 -8.02 6.89
CA ALA A 303 -12.40 -8.07 5.65
C ALA A 303 -13.79 -7.41 5.82
N ASP A 304 -14.48 -7.71 6.91
CA ASP A 304 -15.79 -7.14 7.25
C ASP A 304 -15.71 -5.62 7.40
N ALA A 305 -14.65 -5.11 8.06
CA ALA A 305 -14.43 -3.67 8.19
C ALA A 305 -14.22 -2.98 6.83
N VAL A 306 -13.43 -3.57 5.93
CA VAL A 306 -13.22 -3.02 4.57
C VAL A 306 -14.54 -3.03 3.77
N MET A 307 -15.30 -4.12 3.83
CA MET A 307 -16.61 -4.21 3.17
C MET A 307 -17.62 -3.20 3.74
N GLU A 308 -17.62 -2.99 5.05
CA GLU A 308 -18.46 -1.99 5.72
C GLU A 308 -18.10 -0.56 5.25
N VAL A 309 -16.82 -0.22 5.23
CA VAL A 309 -16.32 1.09 4.74
C VAL A 309 -16.77 1.36 3.31
N THR A 310 -16.58 0.40 2.40
CA THR A 310 -16.87 0.60 0.97
C THR A 310 -18.38 0.58 0.70
N SER A 311 -19.13 -0.24 1.43
CA SER A 311 -20.60 -0.24 1.39
C SER A 311 -21.16 1.09 1.87
N ASN A 312 -20.68 1.62 3.00
CA ASN A 312 -21.13 2.92 3.52
C ASN A 312 -20.84 4.06 2.56
N LEU A 313 -19.67 4.07 1.91
CA LEU A 313 -19.35 5.06 0.90
C LEU A 313 -20.33 5.00 -0.29
N LYS A 314 -20.59 3.79 -0.81
CA LYS A 314 -21.45 3.56 -1.98
C LYS A 314 -22.93 3.86 -1.69
N ALA A 315 -23.43 3.48 -0.52
CA ALA A 315 -24.83 3.58 -0.13
C ALA A 315 -25.16 4.87 0.64
N ALA A 316 -24.16 5.70 0.97
CA ALA A 316 -24.30 6.87 1.84
C ALA A 316 -24.89 6.53 3.22
N THR A 317 -24.47 5.40 3.79
CA THR A 317 -24.90 4.92 5.11
C THR A 317 -23.81 5.13 6.17
N ASN A 318 -24.12 4.82 7.43
CA ASN A 318 -23.18 4.92 8.53
C ASN A 318 -23.33 3.73 9.51
N ASN A 319 -22.94 2.54 9.06
CA ASN A 319 -22.76 1.39 9.94
C ASN A 319 -21.29 1.31 10.37
N ARG A 320 -21.00 1.24 11.68
CA ARG A 320 -19.62 1.16 12.20
C ARG A 320 -19.32 -0.15 12.92
N THR A 321 -20.20 -1.14 12.82
CA THR A 321 -20.13 -2.34 13.66
C THR A 321 -18.87 -3.16 13.41
N ALA A 322 -18.47 -3.34 12.16
CA ALA A 322 -17.27 -4.10 11.81
C ALA A 322 -16.00 -3.26 12.01
N LEU A 323 -16.04 -1.99 11.57
CA LEU A 323 -14.91 -1.08 11.70
C LEU A 323 -14.52 -0.88 13.16
N ASP A 324 -15.47 -0.63 14.06
CA ASP A 324 -15.18 -0.38 15.49
C ASP A 324 -14.61 -1.60 16.22
N LYS A 325 -14.75 -2.83 15.68
CA LYS A 325 -14.11 -4.01 16.26
C LYS A 325 -12.61 -4.00 16.09
N ILE A 326 -12.12 -3.49 14.94
CA ILE A 326 -10.69 -3.49 14.62
C ILE A 326 -9.97 -2.20 15.04
N LEU A 327 -10.72 -1.16 15.42
CA LEU A 327 -10.17 0.12 15.89
C LEU A 327 -9.84 0.15 17.39
N LYS A 328 -10.50 -0.69 18.19
CA LYS A 328 -10.24 -0.87 19.63
C LYS A 328 -8.84 -1.41 19.88
#